data_AF-A0A6M3J8F1-F1
#
_entry.id   AF-A0A6M3J8F1-F1
#
_cell.length_a   1.000
_cell.length_b   1.000
_cell.length_c   1.000
_cell.angle_alpha   90.00
_cell.angle_beta   90.00
_cell.angle_gamma   90.00
#
_symmetry.space_group_name_H-M   'P 1'
#
loop_
_entity.id
_entity.type
_entity.pdbx_description
1 polymer ?
#
loop_
_entity_poly.entity_id
_entity_poly.type
_entity_poly.pdbx_seq_one_letter_code
_entity_poly.pdbx_strand_id
1 'polypeptide(L)'
;MAATVIRSRTHAILYEGIEAEPIREAVERAVRSGANLTRADLTRANLTRADLAWADLTRANLTWANLTRADLTEADLTGADLTGANLTGANLTRADLTRADLTGANLTGANLTRADLAWADLTRANLTWANLTRADLTEADLTGADLTGANLTGANLTRADLTWADLTRANLTRADLTWADLTEADLTGANLTGAIIDGPDTERREISALVASGALLEHRYLALRMTDGGILLQYGCEMHDLAEWPHLLRALCEKHVPDHAAQHEEALLGLLDRVRAIAGDDGEAE
;
A
#
# COMPACT_ATOMS: atom_id res chain seq x y z
N MET A 1 16.07 19.07 -38.59
CA MET A 1 15.17 17.91 -38.66
C MET A 1 15.17 17.22 -37.30
N ALA A 2 14.12 17.40 -36.51
CA ALA A 2 13.80 16.57 -35.35
C ALA A 2 12.28 16.65 -35.19
N ALA A 3 11.57 15.65 -35.72
CA ALA A 3 10.12 15.57 -35.67
C ALA A 3 9.72 14.85 -34.38
N THR A 4 8.93 15.50 -33.53
CA THR A 4 8.22 14.88 -32.40
C THR A 4 7.09 14.05 -32.97
N VAL A 5 7.39 12.82 -33.36
CA VAL A 5 6.39 11.85 -33.84
C VAL A 5 5.83 11.15 -32.61
N ILE A 6 4.57 11.43 -32.27
CA ILE A 6 3.75 10.49 -31.49
C ILE A 6 3.52 9.28 -32.41
N ARG A 7 4.32 8.23 -32.26
CA ARG A 7 4.17 7.00 -33.06
C ARG A 7 3.09 6.12 -32.44
N SER A 8 1.83 6.36 -32.78
CA SER A 8 0.80 5.36 -32.56
C SER A 8 0.85 4.29 -33.66
N ARG A 9 0.94 3.01 -33.29
CA ARG A 9 0.71 1.89 -34.22
C ARG A 9 -0.78 1.66 -34.52
N THR A 10 -1.72 2.41 -33.92
CA THR A 10 -3.17 2.14 -34.12
C THR A 10 -4.14 3.32 -34.04
N HIS A 11 -3.75 4.54 -34.43
CA HIS A 11 -4.53 5.80 -34.49
C HIS A 11 -4.35 6.76 -33.31
N ALA A 12 -3.35 7.61 -33.42
CA ALA A 12 -3.36 8.99 -32.95
C ALA A 12 -2.31 9.74 -33.78
N ILE A 13 -2.61 9.95 -35.07
CA ILE A 13 -1.78 10.78 -35.94
C ILE A 13 -2.20 12.23 -35.67
N LEU A 14 -1.43 12.95 -34.87
CA LEU A 14 -1.49 14.40 -34.87
C LEU A 14 -1.00 14.86 -36.25
N TYR A 15 -1.94 15.32 -37.08
CA TYR A 15 -1.71 15.67 -38.48
C TYR A 15 -0.72 16.83 -38.64
N GLU A 16 0.00 16.76 -39.76
CA GLU A 16 0.86 17.81 -40.34
C GLU A 16 0.13 19.16 -40.44
N GLY A 17 0.79 20.24 -40.01
CA GLY A 17 0.41 21.59 -40.43
C GLY A 17 0.43 22.70 -39.38
N ILE A 18 0.80 22.43 -38.13
CA ILE A 18 0.91 23.47 -37.10
C ILE A 18 2.33 23.40 -36.50
N GLU A 19 2.90 24.57 -36.24
CA GLU A 19 4.23 24.82 -35.68
C GLU A 19 4.55 23.94 -34.44
N ALA A 20 5.84 23.89 -34.06
CA ALA A 20 6.41 23.07 -32.99
C ALA A 20 5.74 23.23 -31.62
N GLU A 21 4.55 22.67 -31.47
CA GLU A 21 3.77 22.71 -30.24
C GLU A 21 4.42 21.80 -29.18
N PRO A 22 4.57 22.26 -27.93
CA PRO A 22 5.02 21.43 -26.84
C PRO A 22 4.13 20.18 -26.68
N ILE A 23 4.75 19.02 -26.46
CA ILE A 23 4.03 17.74 -26.33
C ILE A 23 2.86 17.80 -25.33
N ARG A 24 3.02 18.54 -24.22
CA ARG A 24 1.95 18.77 -23.24
C ARG A 24 0.71 19.41 -23.86
N GLU A 25 0.87 20.49 -24.60
CA GLU A 25 -0.27 21.22 -25.20
C GLU A 25 -0.99 20.36 -26.24
N ALA A 26 -0.22 19.61 -27.03
CA ALA A 26 -0.76 18.68 -28.01
C ALA A 26 -1.59 17.57 -27.36
N VAL A 27 -1.11 17.00 -26.25
CA VAL A 27 -1.84 15.97 -25.48
C VAL A 27 -3.08 16.55 -24.81
N GLU A 28 -2.98 17.69 -24.13
CA GLU A 28 -4.14 18.34 -23.49
C GLU A 28 -5.22 18.71 -24.51
N ARG A 29 -4.82 19.16 -25.71
CA ARG A 29 -5.76 19.42 -26.80
C ARG A 29 -6.44 18.13 -27.26
N ALA A 30 -5.69 17.04 -27.36
CA ALA A 30 -6.25 15.74 -27.69
C ALA A 30 -7.31 15.32 -26.65
N VAL A 31 -7.00 15.40 -25.35
CA VAL A 31 -7.94 15.13 -24.25
C VAL A 31 -9.19 16.01 -24.36
N ARG A 32 -9.03 17.33 -24.52
CA ARG A 32 -10.16 18.27 -24.68
C ARG A 32 -11.04 18.00 -25.88
N SER A 33 -10.48 17.43 -26.95
CA SER A 33 -11.24 17.05 -28.15
C SER A 33 -11.96 15.71 -28.02
N GLY A 34 -11.77 14.99 -26.91
CA GLY A 34 -12.25 13.62 -26.73
C GLY A 34 -11.48 12.61 -27.59
N ALA A 35 -10.24 12.94 -27.99
CA ALA A 35 -9.41 12.02 -28.75
C ALA A 35 -9.00 10.85 -27.87
N ASN A 36 -9.07 9.66 -28.44
CA ASN A 36 -8.62 8.43 -27.81
C ASN A 36 -7.08 8.40 -27.77
N LEU A 37 -6.49 8.32 -26.58
CA LEU A 37 -5.04 8.20 -26.37
C LEU A 37 -4.63 6.76 -26.01
N THR A 38 -5.48 5.77 -26.29
CA THR A 38 -5.15 4.35 -26.08
C THR A 38 -3.90 4.00 -26.86
N ARG A 39 -2.98 3.28 -26.21
CA ARG A 39 -1.69 2.87 -26.80
C ARG A 39 -0.87 4.02 -27.36
N ALA A 40 -1.10 5.27 -26.92
CA ALA A 40 -0.26 6.39 -27.29
C ALA A 40 1.18 6.14 -26.79
N ASP A 41 2.16 6.52 -27.61
CA ASP A 41 3.57 6.54 -27.18
C ASP A 41 3.90 7.93 -26.65
N LEU A 42 3.98 8.02 -25.33
CA LEU A 42 4.32 9.19 -24.53
C LEU A 42 5.61 8.95 -23.72
N THR A 43 6.46 8.02 -24.18
CA THR A 43 7.76 7.72 -23.58
C THR A 43 8.56 9.00 -23.38
N ARG A 44 9.04 9.25 -22.16
CA ARG A 44 9.81 10.45 -21.78
C ARG A 44 9.10 11.78 -22.05
N ALA A 45 7.80 11.78 -22.28
CA ALA A 45 7.05 13.02 -22.51
C ALA A 45 7.10 13.91 -21.26
N ASN A 46 7.30 15.21 -21.46
CA ASN A 46 7.16 16.17 -20.37
C ASN A 46 5.70 16.66 -20.32
N LEU A 47 4.95 16.11 -19.38
CA LEU A 47 3.55 16.36 -19.09
C LEU A 47 3.38 16.99 -17.70
N THR A 48 4.39 17.76 -17.26
CA THR A 48 4.35 18.47 -15.97
C THR A 48 3.13 19.39 -15.93
N ARG A 49 2.29 19.21 -14.90
CA ARG A 49 1.02 19.95 -14.71
C ARG A 49 0.04 19.81 -15.89
N ALA A 50 0.13 18.73 -16.66
CA ALA A 50 -0.84 18.48 -17.72
C ALA A 50 -2.23 18.25 -17.14
N ASP A 51 -3.25 18.77 -17.83
CA ASP A 51 -4.64 18.38 -17.58
C ASP A 51 -4.99 17.15 -18.44
N LEU A 52 -5.03 16.00 -17.77
CA LEU A 52 -5.33 14.69 -18.33
C LEU A 52 -6.53 14.06 -17.61
N ALA A 53 -7.35 14.87 -16.93
CA ALA A 53 -8.55 14.36 -16.27
C ALA A 53 -9.46 13.70 -17.32
N TRP A 54 -10.03 12.54 -16.98
CA TRP A 54 -10.89 11.74 -17.86
C TRP A 54 -10.23 11.22 -19.13
N ALA A 55 -8.90 11.33 -19.26
CA ALA A 55 -8.20 10.87 -20.44
C ALA A 55 -8.26 9.33 -20.55
N ASP A 56 -8.57 8.83 -21.74
CA ASP A 56 -8.41 7.42 -22.08
C ASP A 56 -6.98 7.15 -22.53
N LEU A 57 -6.16 6.68 -21.59
CA LEU A 57 -4.75 6.32 -21.73
C LEU A 57 -4.54 4.80 -21.62
N THR A 58 -5.58 3.98 -21.84
CA THR A 58 -5.49 2.52 -21.72
C THR A 58 -4.33 2.00 -22.57
N ARG A 59 -3.43 1.23 -21.96
CA ARG A 59 -2.21 0.66 -22.58
C ARG A 59 -1.27 1.69 -23.22
N ALA A 60 -1.35 2.97 -22.85
CA ALA A 60 -0.38 3.97 -23.28
C ALA A 60 1.02 3.64 -22.72
N ASN A 61 2.05 3.97 -23.48
CA ASN A 61 3.43 3.91 -23.00
C ASN A 61 3.82 5.29 -22.46
N LEU A 62 3.95 5.39 -21.14
CA LEU A 62 4.33 6.56 -20.35
C LEU A 62 5.68 6.33 -19.65
N THR A 63 6.48 5.37 -20.11
CA THR A 63 7.78 5.04 -19.51
C THR A 63 8.64 6.29 -19.40
N TRP A 64 9.19 6.54 -18.21
CA TRP A 64 10.02 7.71 -17.91
C TRP A 64 9.36 9.08 -18.20
N ALA A 65 8.04 9.14 -18.37
CA ALA A 65 7.32 10.39 -18.56
C ALA A 65 7.38 11.23 -17.28
N ASN A 66 7.41 12.55 -17.44
CA ASN A 66 7.31 13.48 -16.33
C ASN A 66 5.87 13.98 -16.21
N LEU A 67 5.13 13.42 -15.27
CA LEU A 67 3.74 13.73 -14.90
C LEU A 67 3.67 14.50 -13.57
N THR A 68 4.75 15.17 -13.17
CA THR A 68 4.81 15.94 -11.91
C THR A 68 3.64 16.90 -11.84
N ARG A 69 2.81 16.76 -10.79
CA ARG A 69 1.60 17.57 -10.55
C ARG A 69 0.59 17.57 -11.71
N ALA A 70 0.59 16.56 -12.57
CA ALA A 70 -0.46 16.38 -13.57
C ALA A 70 -1.80 16.06 -12.89
N ASP A 71 -2.90 16.46 -13.52
CA ASP A 71 -4.25 16.04 -13.14
C ASP A 71 -4.64 14.82 -13.99
N LEU A 72 -4.79 13.68 -13.35
CA LEU A 72 -5.21 12.39 -13.91
C LEU A 72 -6.50 11.92 -13.22
N THR A 73 -7.30 12.84 -12.68
CA THR A 73 -8.56 12.52 -12.02
C THR A 73 -9.47 11.75 -12.97
N GLU A 74 -9.95 10.59 -12.54
CA GLU A 74 -10.85 9.73 -13.30
C GLU A 74 -10.31 9.34 -14.71
N ALA A 75 -8.99 9.37 -14.90
CA ALA A 75 -8.34 8.88 -16.13
C ALA A 75 -8.31 7.35 -16.17
N ASP A 76 -8.43 6.78 -17.36
CA ASP A 76 -8.27 5.34 -17.61
C ASP A 76 -6.82 5.07 -18.04
N LEU A 77 -6.05 4.47 -17.15
CA LEU A 77 -4.66 4.04 -17.33
C LEU A 77 -4.56 2.50 -17.32
N THR A 78 -5.66 1.80 -17.62
CA THR A 78 -5.72 0.33 -17.57
C THR A 78 -4.60 -0.27 -18.43
N GLY A 79 -3.72 -1.06 -17.82
CA GLY A 79 -2.60 -1.69 -18.50
C GLY A 79 -1.58 -0.73 -19.12
N ALA A 80 -1.54 0.54 -18.70
CA ALA A 80 -0.53 1.49 -19.14
C ALA A 80 0.85 1.14 -18.57
N ASP A 81 1.90 1.46 -19.31
CA ASP A 81 3.28 1.30 -18.87
C ASP A 81 3.82 2.65 -18.37
N LEU A 82 3.91 2.79 -17.05
CA LEU A 82 4.40 3.94 -16.29
C LEU A 82 5.77 3.66 -15.66
N THR A 83 6.52 2.65 -16.16
CA THR A 83 7.82 2.28 -15.60
C THR A 83 8.74 3.50 -15.48
N GLY A 84 9.24 3.76 -14.27
CA GLY A 84 10.13 4.88 -13.98
C GLY A 84 9.53 6.28 -14.21
N ALA A 85 8.22 6.40 -14.40
CA ALA A 85 7.55 7.69 -14.56
C ALA A 85 7.64 8.53 -13.27
N ASN A 86 7.67 9.85 -13.43
CA ASN A 86 7.62 10.78 -12.30
C ASN A 86 6.21 11.36 -12.15
N LEU A 87 5.48 10.88 -11.16
CA LEU A 87 4.12 11.27 -10.76
C LEU A 87 4.13 12.10 -9.45
N THR A 88 5.25 12.71 -9.08
CA THR A 88 5.37 13.47 -7.83
C THR A 88 4.23 14.49 -7.71
N GLY A 89 3.42 14.38 -6.65
CA GLY A 89 2.28 15.25 -6.39
C GLY A 89 1.19 15.26 -7.47
N ALA A 90 1.12 14.26 -8.34
CA ALA A 90 0.04 14.10 -9.31
C ALA A 90 -1.29 13.78 -8.61
N ASN A 91 -2.39 14.17 -9.24
CA ASN A 91 -3.74 13.86 -8.77
C ASN A 91 -4.31 12.70 -9.59
N LEU A 92 -4.37 11.51 -9.00
CA LEU A 92 -4.90 10.26 -9.56
C LEU A 92 -6.21 9.86 -8.86
N THR A 93 -6.95 10.83 -8.32
CA THR A 93 -8.21 10.55 -7.62
C THR A 93 -9.14 9.78 -8.54
N ARG A 94 -9.58 8.59 -8.12
CA ARG A 94 -10.45 7.68 -8.90
C ARG A 94 -9.92 7.29 -10.28
N ALA A 95 -8.62 7.40 -10.53
CA ALA A 95 -8.03 6.86 -11.76
C ALA A 95 -8.11 5.33 -11.77
N ASP A 96 -8.29 4.75 -12.95
CA ASP A 96 -8.21 3.30 -13.16
C ASP A 96 -6.79 2.94 -13.63
N LEU A 97 -6.00 2.34 -12.75
CA LEU A 97 -4.64 1.84 -12.98
C LEU A 97 -4.62 0.31 -12.97
N THR A 98 -5.77 -0.35 -13.20
CA THR A 98 -5.86 -1.81 -13.21
C THR A 98 -4.82 -2.41 -14.16
N ARG A 99 -3.98 -3.32 -13.66
CA ARG A 99 -2.87 -3.96 -14.42
C ARG A 99 -1.81 -3.00 -14.99
N ALA A 100 -1.73 -1.76 -14.51
CA ALA A 100 -0.67 -0.84 -14.95
C ALA A 100 0.70 -1.28 -14.41
N ASP A 101 1.76 -1.01 -15.17
CA ASP A 101 3.14 -1.20 -14.74
C ASP A 101 3.69 0.13 -14.22
N LEU A 102 3.88 0.23 -12.91
CA LEU A 102 4.42 1.38 -12.19
C LEU A 102 5.80 1.03 -11.59
N THR A 103 6.50 0.03 -12.12
CA THR A 103 7.80 -0.41 -11.61
C THR A 103 8.76 0.78 -11.49
N GLY A 104 9.28 1.01 -10.28
CA GLY A 104 10.22 2.10 -10.00
C GLY A 104 9.67 3.52 -10.24
N ALA A 105 8.35 3.69 -10.40
CA ALA A 105 7.74 5.01 -10.57
C ALA A 105 7.85 5.84 -9.28
N ASN A 106 7.94 7.16 -9.43
CA ASN A 106 7.94 8.09 -8.30
C ASN A 106 6.56 8.72 -8.13
N LEU A 107 5.83 8.27 -7.11
CA LEU A 107 4.51 8.77 -6.68
C LEU A 107 4.58 9.56 -5.37
N THR A 108 5.75 10.13 -4.99
CA THR A 108 5.89 10.90 -3.75
C THR A 108 4.80 11.98 -3.65
N GLY A 109 4.00 11.93 -2.57
CA GLY A 109 2.92 12.87 -2.30
C GLY A 109 1.77 12.87 -3.32
N ALA A 110 1.67 11.86 -4.19
CA ALA A 110 0.56 11.74 -5.13
C ALA A 110 -0.77 11.47 -4.40
N ASN A 111 -1.88 11.93 -4.99
CA ASN A 111 -3.21 11.66 -4.48
C ASN A 111 -3.89 10.55 -5.28
N LEU A 112 -3.93 9.34 -4.74
CA LEU A 112 -4.55 8.13 -5.30
C LEU A 112 -5.86 7.78 -4.56
N THR A 113 -6.54 8.78 -3.99
CA THR A 113 -7.79 8.55 -3.25
C THR A 113 -8.81 7.82 -4.15
N ARG A 114 -9.26 6.63 -3.72
CA ARG A 114 -10.20 5.78 -4.47
C ARG A 114 -9.72 5.39 -5.87
N ALA A 115 -8.42 5.42 -6.15
CA ALA A 115 -7.88 4.85 -7.38
C ALA A 115 -8.03 3.32 -7.37
N ASP A 116 -8.20 2.73 -8.54
CA ASP A 116 -8.17 1.28 -8.74
C ASP A 116 -6.77 0.90 -9.22
N LEU A 117 -6.00 0.18 -8.40
CA LEU A 117 -4.67 -0.35 -8.69
C LEU A 117 -4.69 -1.88 -8.64
N ALA A 118 -5.85 -2.51 -8.81
CA ALA A 118 -5.94 -3.96 -8.78
C ALA A 118 -5.00 -4.57 -9.84
N TRP A 119 -4.21 -5.57 -9.43
CA TRP A 119 -3.22 -6.24 -10.29
C TRP A 119 -2.10 -5.33 -10.85
N ALA A 120 -1.90 -4.13 -10.32
CA ALA A 120 -0.82 -3.25 -10.76
C ALA A 120 0.54 -3.73 -10.25
N ASP A 121 1.59 -3.49 -11.03
CA ASP A 121 2.98 -3.72 -10.60
C ASP A 121 3.56 -2.40 -10.07
N LEU A 122 3.76 -2.31 -8.77
CA LEU A 122 4.36 -1.19 -8.04
C LEU A 122 5.73 -1.58 -7.49
N THR A 123 6.38 -2.60 -8.04
CA THR A 123 7.69 -3.07 -7.59
C THR A 123 8.68 -1.91 -7.51
N ARG A 124 9.27 -1.72 -6.33
CA ARG A 124 10.24 -0.63 -6.03
C ARG A 124 9.71 0.80 -6.33
N ALA A 125 8.40 1.00 -6.40
CA ALA A 125 7.82 2.32 -6.54
C ALA A 125 8.03 3.15 -5.27
N ASN A 126 8.16 4.46 -5.42
CA ASN A 126 8.22 5.40 -4.30
C ASN A 126 6.84 6.03 -4.09
N LEU A 127 6.14 5.61 -3.03
CA LEU A 127 4.82 6.08 -2.59
C LEU A 127 4.91 6.90 -1.29
N THR A 128 6.10 7.43 -0.96
CA THR A 128 6.29 8.23 0.25
C THR A 128 5.28 9.38 0.34
N TRP A 129 4.60 9.47 1.48
CA TRP A 129 3.54 10.47 1.73
C TRP A 129 2.37 10.47 0.73
N ALA A 130 2.21 9.42 -0.08
CA ALA A 130 1.09 9.31 -1.00
C ALA A 130 -0.23 9.09 -0.23
N ASN A 131 -1.33 9.59 -0.80
CA ASN A 131 -2.67 9.38 -0.26
C ASN A 131 -3.40 8.29 -1.05
N LEU A 132 -3.46 7.08 -0.49
CA LEU A 132 -4.13 5.89 -1.02
C LEU A 132 -5.45 5.62 -0.28
N THR A 133 -6.07 6.64 0.32
CA THR A 133 -7.32 6.47 1.09
C THR A 133 -8.38 5.79 0.22
N ARG A 134 -8.85 4.62 0.68
CA ARG A 134 -9.83 3.78 -0.02
C ARG A 134 -9.44 3.39 -1.45
N ALA A 135 -8.15 3.34 -1.76
CA ALA A 135 -7.67 2.77 -3.01
C ALA A 135 -7.87 1.24 -3.01
N ASP A 136 -8.08 0.67 -4.19
CA ASP A 136 -8.06 -0.78 -4.39
C ASP A 136 -6.66 -1.19 -4.86
N LEU A 137 -5.99 -2.06 -4.12
CA LEU A 137 -4.67 -2.63 -4.38
C LEU A 137 -4.77 -4.17 -4.39
N THR A 138 -5.95 -4.72 -4.66
CA THR A 138 -6.16 -6.17 -4.69
C THR A 138 -5.20 -6.83 -5.65
N GLU A 139 -4.43 -7.81 -5.17
CA GLU A 139 -3.44 -8.55 -5.97
C GLU A 139 -2.38 -7.66 -6.64
N ALA A 140 -2.11 -6.46 -6.11
CA ALA A 140 -1.01 -5.61 -6.56
C ALA A 140 0.35 -6.12 -6.04
N ASP A 141 1.39 -5.96 -6.86
CA ASP A 141 2.78 -6.25 -6.46
C ASP A 141 3.43 -4.95 -5.94
N LEU A 142 3.70 -4.88 -4.65
CA LEU A 142 4.38 -3.76 -3.98
C LEU A 142 5.76 -4.19 -3.47
N THR A 143 6.37 -5.23 -4.06
CA THR A 143 7.65 -5.77 -3.60
C THR A 143 8.72 -4.68 -3.55
N GLY A 144 9.28 -4.43 -2.37
CA GLY A 144 10.31 -3.42 -2.13
C GLY A 144 9.85 -1.98 -2.38
N ALA A 145 8.55 -1.69 -2.40
CA ALA A 145 8.03 -0.34 -2.52
C ALA A 145 8.27 0.47 -1.23
N ASP A 146 8.46 1.78 -1.38
CA ASP A 146 8.60 2.71 -0.25
C ASP A 146 7.27 3.44 -0.01
N LEU A 147 6.53 3.02 1.01
CA LEU A 147 5.26 3.57 1.48
C LEU A 147 5.44 4.41 2.77
N THR A 148 6.64 4.90 3.05
CA THR A 148 6.92 5.68 4.27
C THR A 148 5.93 6.84 4.41
N GLY A 149 5.19 6.87 5.53
CA GLY A 149 4.21 7.91 5.82
C GLY A 149 2.99 7.97 4.88
N ALA A 150 2.79 6.95 4.03
CA ALA A 150 1.64 6.88 3.15
C ALA A 150 0.33 6.71 3.94
N ASN A 151 -0.76 7.27 3.42
CA ASN A 151 -2.09 7.11 3.99
C ASN A 151 -2.90 6.08 3.22
N LEU A 152 -3.01 4.87 3.77
CA LEU A 152 -3.78 3.73 3.26
C LEU A 152 -5.10 3.53 4.03
N THR A 153 -5.66 4.58 4.65
CA THR A 153 -6.90 4.45 5.44
C THR A 153 -8.02 3.83 4.60
N GLY A 154 -8.53 2.68 5.02
CA GLY A 154 -9.61 1.96 4.33
C GLY A 154 -9.24 1.43 2.94
N ALA A 155 -7.95 1.33 2.60
CA ALA A 155 -7.48 0.73 1.36
C ALA A 155 -7.71 -0.79 1.38
N ASN A 156 -7.97 -1.38 0.21
CA ASN A 156 -8.06 -2.82 0.04
C ASN A 156 -6.73 -3.35 -0.51
N LEU A 157 -5.97 -4.08 0.31
CA LEU A 157 -4.69 -4.72 -0.04
C LEU A 157 -4.85 -6.25 -0.08
N THR A 158 -6.06 -6.75 -0.30
CA THR A 158 -6.32 -8.19 -0.32
C THR A 158 -5.39 -8.89 -1.31
N ARG A 159 -4.62 -9.88 -0.85
CA ARG A 159 -3.65 -10.66 -1.66
C ARG A 159 -2.53 -9.83 -2.29
N ALA A 160 -2.28 -8.61 -1.81
CA ALA A 160 -1.15 -7.80 -2.29
C ALA A 160 0.18 -8.40 -1.83
N ASP A 161 1.22 -8.30 -2.65
CA ASP A 161 2.59 -8.66 -2.26
C ASP A 161 3.29 -7.41 -1.72
N LEU A 162 3.57 -7.36 -0.43
CA LEU A 162 4.30 -6.28 0.25
C LEU A 162 5.69 -6.75 0.70
N THR A 163 6.23 -7.82 0.11
CA THR A 163 7.53 -8.37 0.51
C THR A 163 8.62 -7.29 0.42
N TRP A 164 9.40 -7.10 1.48
CA TRP A 164 10.43 -6.06 1.60
C TRP A 164 9.95 -4.60 1.50
N ALA A 165 8.64 -4.34 1.56
CA ALA A 165 8.12 -2.97 1.49
C ALA A 165 8.43 -2.17 2.77
N ASP A 166 8.69 -0.87 2.63
CA ASP A 166 8.83 0.06 3.76
C ASP A 166 7.48 0.72 4.03
N LEU A 167 6.80 0.32 5.10
CA LEU A 167 5.52 0.87 5.57
C LEU A 167 5.73 1.75 6.82
N THR A 168 6.95 2.24 7.06
CA THR A 168 7.24 2.99 8.28
C THR A 168 6.36 4.22 8.40
N ARG A 169 5.71 4.38 9.55
CA ARG A 169 4.73 5.46 9.83
C ARG A 169 3.54 5.53 8.86
N ALA A 170 3.29 4.48 8.08
CA ALA A 170 2.11 4.42 7.22
C ALA A 170 0.82 4.35 8.05
N ASN A 171 -0.27 4.90 7.54
CA ASN A 171 -1.58 4.80 8.17
C ASN A 171 -2.44 3.75 7.45
N LEU A 172 -2.55 2.56 8.04
CA LEU A 172 -3.35 1.42 7.57
C LEU A 172 -4.68 1.29 8.33
N THR A 173 -5.16 2.36 8.96
CA THR A 173 -6.42 2.33 9.72
C THR A 173 -7.55 1.78 8.85
N ARG A 174 -8.22 0.70 9.31
CA ARG A 174 -9.30 0.02 8.58
C ARG A 174 -8.94 -0.50 7.19
N ALA A 175 -7.64 -0.66 6.89
CA ALA A 175 -7.21 -1.31 5.66
C ALA A 175 -7.53 -2.80 5.71
N ASP A 176 -7.79 -3.39 4.54
CA ASP A 176 -7.97 -4.84 4.40
C ASP A 176 -6.68 -5.46 3.87
N LEU A 177 -5.95 -6.18 4.71
CA LEU A 177 -4.70 -6.88 4.40
C LEU A 177 -4.93 -8.40 4.30
N THR A 178 -6.18 -8.84 4.07
CA THR A 178 -6.51 -10.26 3.96
C THR A 178 -5.62 -10.93 2.90
N TRP A 179 -4.86 -11.95 3.30
CA TRP A 179 -3.94 -12.71 2.45
C TRP A 179 -2.79 -11.90 1.83
N ALA A 180 -2.49 -10.69 2.32
CA ALA A 180 -1.34 -9.92 1.86
C ALA A 180 -0.02 -10.55 2.37
N ASP A 181 1.01 -10.61 1.52
CA ASP A 181 2.34 -11.07 1.92
C ASP A 181 3.15 -9.92 2.53
N LEU A 182 3.39 -9.95 3.84
CA LEU A 182 4.16 -8.94 4.56
C LEU A 182 5.59 -9.42 4.89
N THR A 183 6.10 -10.42 4.18
CA THR A 183 7.42 -11.00 4.45
C THR A 183 8.50 -9.92 4.39
N GLU A 184 9.19 -9.71 5.52
CA GLU A 184 10.28 -8.74 5.65
C GLU A 184 9.88 -7.28 5.35
N ALA A 185 8.59 -6.95 5.41
CA ALA A 185 8.13 -5.56 5.37
C ALA A 185 8.45 -4.83 6.69
N ASP A 186 8.84 -3.56 6.60
CA ASP A 186 9.06 -2.70 7.76
C ASP A 186 7.78 -1.93 8.10
N LEU A 187 7.10 -2.37 9.17
CA LEU A 187 5.88 -1.75 9.68
C LEU A 187 6.14 -0.77 10.85
N THR A 188 7.39 -0.36 11.09
CA THR A 188 7.75 0.44 12.27
C THR A 188 6.94 1.72 12.36
N GLY A 189 6.15 1.84 13.43
CA GLY A 189 5.30 3.00 13.69
C GLY A 189 4.08 3.12 12.76
N ALA A 190 3.76 2.10 11.98
CA ALA A 190 2.54 2.06 11.19
C ALA A 190 1.30 1.96 12.10
N ASN A 191 0.21 2.63 11.70
CA ASN A 191 -1.07 2.56 12.41
C ASN A 191 -1.98 1.51 11.77
N LEU A 192 -2.23 0.41 12.48
CA LEU A 192 -3.06 -0.72 12.05
C LEU A 192 -4.42 -0.78 12.76
N THR A 193 -4.86 0.29 13.42
CA THR A 193 -6.15 0.34 14.11
C THR A 193 -7.31 -0.10 13.19
N GLY A 194 -7.97 -1.19 13.58
CA GLY A 194 -9.09 -1.78 12.84
C GLY A 194 -8.74 -2.35 11.46
N ALA A 195 -7.47 -2.54 11.14
CA ALA A 195 -7.06 -3.26 9.94
C ALA A 195 -7.46 -4.74 10.02
N ILE A 196 -7.83 -5.33 8.90
CA ILE A 196 -8.18 -6.75 8.78
C ILE A 196 -6.93 -7.49 8.31
N ILE A 197 -6.50 -8.52 9.03
CA ILE A 197 -5.30 -9.30 8.70
C ILE A 197 -5.64 -10.78 8.88
N ASP A 198 -6.35 -11.37 7.92
CA ASP A 198 -6.70 -12.81 7.92
C ASP A 198 -5.95 -13.53 6.77
N GLY A 199 -5.21 -14.61 7.08
CA GLY A 199 -4.23 -15.31 6.22
C GLY A 199 -4.46 -16.83 6.17
N PRO A 200 -4.18 -17.57 5.07
CA PRO A 200 -4.08 -19.04 5.15
C PRO A 200 -2.84 -19.51 5.96
N ASP A 201 -1.84 -18.63 6.17
CA ASP A 201 -0.54 -18.92 6.79
C ASP A 201 -0.21 -18.05 8.03
N THR A 202 -1.21 -17.55 8.76
CA THR A 202 -1.07 -16.68 9.97
C THR A 202 -0.33 -17.36 11.16
N GLU A 203 0.39 -18.46 10.94
CA GLU A 203 0.83 -19.38 11.98
C GLU A 203 2.24 -19.17 12.54
N ARG A 204 3.17 -18.38 11.96
CA ARG A 204 4.52 -18.26 12.61
C ARG A 204 5.45 -17.11 12.19
N ARG A 205 5.40 -16.63 10.93
CA ARG A 205 6.35 -15.61 10.41
C ARG A 205 5.78 -14.20 10.46
N GLU A 206 4.51 -14.05 10.08
CA GLU A 206 3.80 -12.76 10.07
C GLU A 206 3.59 -12.20 11.48
N ILE A 207 3.34 -13.07 12.47
CA ILE A 207 3.27 -12.69 13.89
C ILE A 207 4.63 -12.18 14.38
N SER A 208 5.76 -12.79 13.98
CA SER A 208 7.08 -12.28 14.37
C SER A 208 7.36 -10.92 13.74
N ALA A 209 6.92 -10.66 12.52
CA ALA A 209 7.02 -9.35 11.87
C ALA A 209 6.09 -8.31 12.51
N LEU A 210 4.83 -8.65 12.81
CA LEU A 210 3.88 -7.78 13.53
C LEU A 210 4.35 -7.47 14.96
N VAL A 211 4.89 -8.46 15.66
CA VAL A 211 5.43 -8.32 17.03
C VAL A 211 6.78 -7.59 17.03
N ALA A 212 7.63 -7.79 16.02
CA ALA A 212 8.88 -7.03 15.85
C ALA A 212 8.64 -5.58 15.40
N SER A 213 7.53 -5.30 14.71
CA SER A 213 7.19 -3.96 14.21
C SER A 213 6.32 -3.12 15.16
N GLY A 214 5.77 -3.71 16.22
CA GLY A 214 4.92 -3.00 17.20
C GLY A 214 3.52 -2.68 16.68
N ALA A 215 3.00 -3.48 15.75
CA ALA A 215 1.74 -3.31 15.06
C ALA A 215 0.50 -3.39 15.97
N LEU A 216 -0.10 -2.25 16.34
CA LEU A 216 -1.32 -2.15 17.16
C LEU A 216 -2.51 -2.95 16.55
N LEU A 217 -2.95 -4.01 17.24
CA LEU A 217 -4.13 -4.83 16.92
C LEU A 217 -5.32 -4.44 17.79
N GLU A 218 -6.38 -3.90 17.18
CA GLU A 218 -7.63 -3.60 17.86
C GLU A 218 -8.67 -4.72 17.71
N HIS A 219 -8.40 -5.88 18.33
CA HIS A 219 -9.36 -6.78 18.99
C HIS A 219 -8.60 -7.93 19.67
N ARG A 220 -8.42 -7.97 20.98
CA ARG A 220 -8.03 -6.92 21.90
C ARG A 220 -6.70 -7.42 22.45
N TYR A 221 -5.73 -7.88 21.67
CA TYR A 221 -4.47 -8.35 22.27
C TYR A 221 -3.34 -7.94 21.36
N LEU A 222 -2.64 -6.89 21.79
CA LEU A 222 -1.40 -6.47 21.18
C LEU A 222 -0.26 -7.03 22.02
N ALA A 223 0.49 -8.01 21.50
CA ALA A 223 1.71 -8.50 22.13
C ALA A 223 2.89 -7.60 21.73
N LEU A 224 3.36 -6.79 22.67
CA LEU A 224 4.51 -5.90 22.54
C LEU A 224 5.66 -6.47 23.34
N ARG A 225 6.80 -6.73 22.71
CA ARG A 225 8.04 -7.00 23.44
C ARG A 225 8.67 -5.67 23.88
N MET A 226 8.89 -5.50 25.18
CA MET A 226 9.49 -4.33 25.81
C MET A 226 11.02 -4.38 25.75
N THR A 227 11.66 -3.21 25.85
CA THR A 227 13.12 -3.04 25.71
C THR A 227 13.94 -3.66 26.84
N ASP A 228 13.33 -3.92 28.00
CA ASP A 228 13.94 -4.60 29.15
C ASP A 228 13.81 -6.14 29.08
N GLY A 229 13.27 -6.66 27.97
CA GLY A 229 12.99 -8.08 27.79
C GLY A 229 11.60 -8.49 28.30
N GLY A 230 10.87 -7.59 28.96
CA GLY A 230 9.48 -7.79 29.34
C GLY A 230 8.58 -7.87 28.11
N ILE A 231 7.37 -8.37 28.29
CA ILE A 231 6.38 -8.42 27.21
C ILE A 231 5.11 -7.82 27.79
N LEU A 232 4.49 -6.89 27.07
CA LEU A 232 3.20 -6.33 27.41
C LEU A 232 2.20 -6.87 26.41
N LEU A 233 1.09 -7.39 26.90
CA LEU A 233 -0.05 -7.69 26.06
C LEU A 233 -1.09 -6.56 26.36
N GLN A 234 -1.86 -6.09 25.38
CA GLN A 234 -2.87 -5.05 25.61
C GLN A 234 -4.28 -5.60 25.41
N TYR A 235 -5.09 -5.71 26.48
CA TYR A 235 -6.51 -6.09 26.40
C TYR A 235 -7.46 -4.90 26.30
N GLY A 236 -7.69 -4.44 25.08
CA GLY A 236 -8.52 -3.28 24.83
C GLY A 236 -7.85 -2.01 25.30
N CYS A 237 -8.26 -1.49 26.47
CA CYS A 237 -7.68 -0.27 27.07
C CYS A 237 -6.75 -0.56 28.27
N GLU A 238 -6.68 -1.82 28.74
CA GLU A 238 -5.87 -2.19 29.89
C GLU A 238 -4.56 -2.86 29.41
N MET A 239 -3.43 -2.40 29.95
CA MET A 239 -2.09 -2.95 29.68
C MET A 239 -1.62 -3.75 30.89
N HIS A 240 -1.06 -4.94 30.65
CA HIS A 240 -0.58 -5.82 31.71
C HIS A 240 0.79 -6.43 31.36
N ASP A 241 1.62 -6.66 32.37
CA ASP A 241 2.90 -7.37 32.21
C ASP A 241 2.66 -8.86 31.96
N LEU A 242 3.33 -9.43 30.94
CA LEU A 242 3.32 -10.85 30.61
C LEU A 242 3.75 -11.72 31.80
N ALA A 243 4.59 -11.23 32.70
CA ALA A 243 5.00 -11.93 33.91
C ALA A 243 3.87 -12.05 34.94
N GLU A 244 3.01 -11.04 35.05
CA GLU A 244 1.86 -11.00 35.97
C GLU A 244 0.59 -11.59 35.35
N TRP A 245 0.57 -11.71 34.02
CA TRP A 245 -0.59 -12.12 33.23
C TRP A 245 -1.18 -13.48 33.60
N PRO A 246 -0.41 -14.57 33.77
CA PRO A 246 -0.98 -15.90 34.03
C PRO A 246 -1.88 -15.93 35.26
N HIS A 247 -1.63 -15.05 36.23
CA HIS A 247 -2.40 -14.93 37.46
C HIS A 247 -3.65 -14.03 37.32
N LEU A 248 -3.67 -13.12 36.35
CA LEU A 248 -4.76 -12.16 36.09
C LEU A 248 -5.68 -12.60 34.94
N LEU A 249 -5.23 -13.56 34.12
CA LEU A 249 -5.87 -13.98 32.89
C LEU A 249 -7.33 -14.41 33.09
N ARG A 250 -7.55 -15.27 34.08
CA ARG A 250 -8.88 -15.76 34.43
C ARG A 250 -9.82 -14.64 34.89
N ALA A 251 -9.34 -13.77 35.77
CA ALA A 251 -10.12 -12.65 36.29
C ALA A 251 -10.49 -11.63 35.19
N LEU A 252 -9.58 -11.39 34.23
CA LEU A 252 -9.82 -10.51 33.09
C LEU A 252 -10.79 -11.12 32.08
N CYS A 253 -10.67 -12.43 31.81
CA CYS A 253 -11.59 -13.14 30.94
C CYS A 253 -12.99 -13.26 31.55
N GLU A 254 -13.11 -13.54 32.85
CA GLU A 254 -14.39 -13.58 33.57
C GLU A 254 -15.06 -12.19 33.65
N LYS A 255 -14.28 -11.11 33.77
CA LYS A 255 -14.78 -9.72 33.81
C LYS A 255 -15.31 -9.23 32.46
N HIS A 256 -14.73 -9.67 31.35
CA HIS A 256 -15.01 -9.10 30.02
C HIS A 256 -15.69 -10.05 29.03
N VAL A 257 -15.52 -11.38 29.18
CA VAL A 257 -16.17 -12.41 28.36
C VAL A 257 -16.55 -13.62 29.24
N PRO A 258 -17.44 -13.44 30.23
CA PRO A 258 -17.72 -14.44 31.27
C PRO A 258 -18.16 -15.80 30.74
N ASP A 259 -18.93 -15.83 29.65
CA ASP A 259 -19.50 -17.07 29.10
C ASP A 259 -18.46 -18.00 28.46
N HIS A 260 -17.27 -17.48 28.14
CA HIS A 260 -16.22 -18.21 27.41
C HIS A 260 -14.84 -18.09 28.07
N ALA A 261 -14.81 -17.64 29.32
CA ALA A 261 -13.57 -17.25 30.00
C ALA A 261 -12.51 -18.36 30.04
N ALA A 262 -12.92 -19.61 30.33
CA ALA A 262 -12.03 -20.76 30.39
C ALA A 262 -11.41 -21.13 29.03
N GLN A 263 -12.16 -20.96 27.94
CA GLN A 263 -11.67 -21.24 26.58
C GLN A 263 -10.72 -20.15 26.09
N HIS A 264 -10.97 -18.89 26.46
CA HIS A 264 -10.06 -17.77 26.17
C HIS A 264 -8.77 -17.82 26.99
N GLU A 265 -8.84 -18.27 28.24
CA GLU A 265 -7.69 -18.45 29.13
C GLU A 265 -6.68 -19.47 28.56
N GLU A 266 -7.16 -20.63 28.11
CA GLU A 266 -6.32 -21.68 27.51
C GLU A 266 -5.63 -21.18 26.22
N ALA A 267 -6.35 -20.45 25.37
CA ALA A 267 -5.79 -19.90 24.12
C ALA A 267 -4.72 -18.82 24.36
N LEU A 268 -4.89 -17.99 25.39
CA LEU A 268 -3.95 -16.92 25.73
C LEU A 268 -2.67 -17.44 26.39
N LEU A 269 -2.76 -18.48 27.23
CA LEU A 269 -1.58 -19.19 27.75
C LEU A 269 -0.74 -19.80 26.62
N GLY A 270 -1.39 -20.37 25.60
CA GLY A 270 -0.70 -20.87 24.41
C GLY A 270 0.02 -19.79 23.60
N LEU A 271 -0.53 -18.57 23.52
CA LEU A 271 0.11 -17.42 22.85
C LEU A 271 1.31 -16.89 23.66
N LEU A 272 1.18 -16.88 24.99
CA LEU A 272 2.24 -16.60 25.97
C LEU A 272 3.45 -17.53 25.83
N ASP A 273 3.22 -18.84 25.77
CA ASP A 273 4.30 -19.84 25.63
C ASP A 273 5.03 -19.71 24.29
N ARG A 274 4.30 -19.43 23.21
CA ARG A 274 4.88 -19.19 21.88
C ARG A 274 5.70 -17.91 21.84
N VAL A 275 5.24 -16.86 22.50
CA VAL A 275 5.94 -15.58 22.59
C VAL A 275 7.23 -15.70 23.43
N ARG A 276 7.23 -16.49 24.51
CA ARG A 276 8.43 -16.80 25.31
C ARG A 276 9.46 -17.63 24.55
N ALA A 277 9.00 -18.65 23.82
CA ALA A 277 9.87 -19.47 22.97
C ALA A 277 10.54 -18.66 21.84
N ILE A 278 9.89 -17.62 21.32
CA ILE A 278 10.45 -16.70 20.30
C ILE A 278 11.39 -15.67 20.94
N ALA A 279 11.15 -15.26 22.19
CA ALA A 279 11.99 -14.31 22.92
C ALA A 279 13.37 -14.85 23.33
N GLY A 280 13.63 -16.14 23.12
CA GLY A 280 14.89 -16.79 23.51
C GLY A 280 15.00 -17.02 25.02
N ASP A 281 13.86 -17.05 25.73
CA ASP A 281 13.81 -17.46 27.13
C ASP A 281 13.81 -18.99 27.17
N ASP A 282 14.94 -19.59 26.77
CA ASP A 282 15.28 -20.92 27.25
C ASP A 282 15.36 -20.76 28.76
N GLY A 283 14.40 -21.36 29.47
CA GLY A 283 14.44 -21.42 30.92
C GLY A 283 15.66 -22.19 31.39
N GLU A 284 16.83 -21.57 31.38
CA GLU A 284 17.91 -21.88 32.30
C GLU A 284 17.72 -20.98 33.52
N ALA A 285 16.71 -21.34 34.29
CA ALA A 285 16.72 -21.07 35.72
C ALA A 285 17.54 -22.20 36.38
N GLU A 286 18.84 -21.97 36.54
CA GLU A 286 19.60 -22.35 37.74
C GLU A 286 20.62 -21.26 38.10
#